data_AF-A0AAW2S4F0-F1
#
_entry.id   AF-A0AAW2S4F0-F1
#
_cell.length_a   1.000
_cell.length_b   1.000
_cell.length_c   1.000
_cell.angle_alpha   90.00
_cell.angle_beta   90.00
_cell.angle_gamma   90.00
#
_symmetry.space_group_name_H-M   'P 1'
#
loop_
_entity.id
_entity.type
_entity.pdbx_description
1 polymer ?
#
loop_
_entity_poly.entity_id
_entity_poly.type
_entity_poly.pdbx_seq_one_letter_code
_entity_poly.pdbx_strand_id
1 'polypeptide(L)'
;MDFRGTFREIVKKKSSENYKGVPYVTTLLSTSLWTFYGALDPDDGVLIVTVNAVGVVSQAAYLVLFLFYASKERKVKYFGLVVLDLLFLGVVIATTLAAFHGSARRTFIGVLCATFTIAMYAAPLSAVVRKPKSTYLCR
;
A
#
# COMPACT_ATOMS: atom_id res chain seq x y z
N MET A 1 34.34 -17.17 -7.89
CA MET A 1 32.97 -17.01 -7.34
C MET A 1 32.00 -17.59 -8.35
N ASP A 2 31.44 -18.76 -8.06
CA ASP A 2 30.58 -19.50 -8.98
C ASP A 2 29.22 -18.79 -9.09
N PHE A 3 29.03 -18.04 -10.19
CA PHE A 3 27.79 -17.33 -10.50
C PHE A 3 26.57 -18.25 -10.51
N ARG A 4 26.78 -19.55 -10.78
CA ARG A 4 25.72 -20.56 -10.79
C ARG A 4 25.20 -20.85 -9.38
N GLY A 5 26.06 -20.79 -8.36
CA GLY A 5 25.67 -20.99 -6.96
C GLY A 5 24.79 -19.85 -6.43
N THR A 6 25.15 -18.61 -6.72
CA THR A 6 24.42 -17.42 -6.27
C THR A 6 23.07 -17.26 -6.96
N PHE A 7 23.00 -17.50 -8.28
CA PHE A 7 21.72 -17.46 -9.00
C PHE A 7 20.81 -18.61 -8.57
N ARG A 8 21.38 -19.80 -8.33
CA ARG A 8 20.64 -20.96 -7.81
C ARG A 8 20.21 -20.77 -6.36
N GLU A 9 20.93 -20.02 -5.55
CA GLU A 9 20.48 -19.59 -4.21
C GLU A 9 19.37 -18.54 -4.28
N ILE A 10 19.41 -17.58 -5.21
CA ILE A 10 18.34 -16.58 -5.40
C ILE A 10 17.06 -17.26 -5.92
N VAL A 11 17.21 -18.22 -6.83
CA VAL A 11 16.11 -19.03 -7.37
C VAL A 11 15.61 -20.07 -6.35
N LYS A 12 16.49 -20.70 -5.55
CA LYS A 12 16.11 -21.60 -4.45
C LYS A 12 15.53 -20.86 -3.26
N LYS A 13 15.98 -19.63 -2.99
CA LYS A 13 15.41 -18.80 -1.92
C LYS A 13 13.95 -18.56 -2.17
N LYS A 14 13.47 -18.54 -3.44
CA LYS A 14 12.06 -18.51 -3.86
C LYS A 14 11.13 -17.68 -2.95
N SER A 15 11.72 -16.71 -2.27
CA SER A 15 11.14 -15.88 -1.24
C SER A 15 11.01 -14.53 -1.91
N SER A 16 10.14 -14.58 -2.91
CA SER A 16 9.16 -13.55 -3.13
C SER A 16 8.21 -13.42 -1.92
N GLU A 17 8.63 -13.62 -0.66
CA GLU A 17 7.79 -13.27 0.49
C GLU A 17 7.50 -11.77 0.53
N ASN A 18 8.35 -10.95 -0.09
CA ASN A 18 8.17 -9.50 -0.13
C ASN A 18 7.43 -8.98 -1.38
N TYR A 19 7.01 -9.86 -2.31
CA TYR A 19 6.31 -9.43 -3.54
C TYR A 19 5.05 -10.27 -3.79
N LYS A 20 4.08 -10.15 -2.88
CA LYS A 20 2.80 -10.84 -2.94
C LYS A 20 1.76 -9.95 -2.27
N GLY A 21 0.78 -9.44 -3.02
CA GLY A 21 -0.48 -8.81 -2.57
C GLY A 21 -0.44 -7.60 -1.61
N VAL A 22 0.47 -7.55 -0.64
CA VAL A 22 0.56 -6.54 0.41
C VAL A 22 0.70 -5.14 -0.17
N PRO A 23 1.58 -4.87 -1.17
CA PRO A 23 1.64 -3.54 -1.78
C PRO A 23 0.30 -3.12 -2.41
N TYR A 24 -0.44 -4.05 -3.02
CA TYR A 24 -1.74 -3.74 -3.63
C TYR A 24 -2.79 -3.41 -2.57
N VAL A 25 -2.79 -4.14 -1.45
CA VAL A 25 -3.67 -3.90 -0.30
C VAL A 25 -3.34 -2.55 0.35
N THR A 26 -2.07 -2.28 0.66
CA THR A 26 -1.66 -1.00 1.27
C THR A 26 -1.88 0.20 0.34
N THR A 27 -1.69 0.04 -0.97
CA THR A 27 -2.01 1.10 -1.95
C THR A 27 -3.52 1.30 -2.08
N LEU A 28 -4.35 0.26 -1.99
CA LEU A 28 -5.80 0.39 -1.92
C LEU A 28 -6.22 1.24 -0.71
N LEU A 29 -5.65 0.98 0.47
CA LEU A 29 -5.94 1.78 1.67
C LEU A 29 -5.49 3.24 1.51
N SER A 30 -4.27 3.48 1.00
CA SER A 30 -3.75 4.84 0.78
C SER A 30 -4.63 5.64 -0.19
N THR A 31 -4.95 5.06 -1.36
CA THR A 31 -5.79 5.72 -2.36
C THR A 31 -7.22 5.93 -1.84
N SER A 32 -7.76 5.03 -1.02
CA SER A 32 -9.07 5.22 -0.37
C SER A 32 -9.05 6.37 0.63
N LEU A 33 -8.01 6.49 1.46
CA LEU A 33 -7.83 7.58 2.41
C LEU A 33 -7.70 8.93 1.71
N TRP A 34 -6.91 9.02 0.64
CA TRP A 34 -6.79 10.25 -0.16
C TRP A 34 -8.08 10.61 -0.90
N THR A 35 -8.82 9.62 -1.39
CA THR A 35 -10.15 9.84 -1.98
C THR A 35 -11.10 10.41 -0.94
N PHE A 36 -11.10 9.87 0.29
CA PHE A 36 -11.90 10.41 1.37
C PHE A 36 -11.46 11.83 1.74
N TYR A 37 -10.15 12.09 1.88
CA TYR A 37 -9.63 13.44 2.13
C TYR A 37 -10.14 14.45 1.09
N GLY A 38 -9.99 14.14 -0.20
CA GLY A 38 -10.45 15.02 -1.28
C GLY A 38 -11.97 15.23 -1.27
N ALA A 39 -12.75 14.21 -0.89
CA ALA A 39 -14.21 14.35 -0.77
C ALA A 39 -14.63 15.31 0.37
N LEU A 40 -13.74 15.59 1.33
CA LEU A 40 -13.99 16.56 2.41
C LEU A 40 -13.57 17.97 2.06
N ASP A 41 -12.91 18.13 0.92
CA ASP A 41 -12.39 19.40 0.44
C ASP A 41 -13.21 19.88 -0.78
N PRO A 42 -14.24 20.74 -0.57
CA PRO A 42 -15.15 21.19 -1.60
C PRO A 42 -14.51 22.19 -2.57
N ASP A 43 -13.36 22.78 -2.21
CA ASP A 43 -12.73 23.86 -2.95
C ASP A 43 -11.78 23.28 -4.03
N ASP A 44 -10.86 22.39 -3.64
CA ASP A 44 -9.82 21.84 -4.54
C ASP A 44 -9.74 20.30 -4.55
N GLY A 45 -10.64 19.60 -3.85
CA GLY A 45 -10.57 18.16 -3.62
C GLY A 45 -10.88 17.29 -4.83
N VAL A 46 -11.49 17.83 -5.89
CA VAL A 46 -11.95 17.07 -7.08
C VAL A 46 -10.78 16.36 -7.78
N LEU A 47 -9.64 17.03 -7.94
CA LEU A 47 -8.47 16.42 -8.58
C LEU A 47 -7.92 15.26 -7.73
N ILE A 48 -7.91 15.42 -6.41
CA ILE A 48 -7.45 14.39 -5.47
C ILE A 48 -8.38 13.17 -5.53
N VAL A 49 -9.70 13.41 -5.52
CA VAL A 49 -10.72 12.36 -5.63
C VAL A 49 -10.57 11.59 -6.94
N THR A 50 -10.48 12.28 -8.08
CA THR A 50 -10.47 11.62 -9.39
C THR A 50 -9.26 10.71 -9.58
N VAL A 51 -8.05 11.19 -9.31
CA VAL A 51 -6.83 10.38 -9.49
C VAL A 51 -6.78 9.20 -8.52
N ASN A 52 -7.21 9.40 -7.27
CA ASN A 52 -7.19 8.33 -6.28
C ASN A 52 -8.35 7.34 -6.47
N ALA A 53 -9.51 7.77 -6.95
CA ALA A 53 -10.62 6.88 -7.29
C ALA A 53 -10.24 5.91 -8.43
N VAL A 54 -9.53 6.40 -9.45
CA VAL A 54 -8.95 5.53 -10.49
C VAL A 54 -7.94 4.55 -9.87
N GLY A 55 -7.15 5.01 -8.90
CA GLY A 55 -6.26 4.18 -8.09
C GLY A 55 -7.02 3.07 -7.35
N VAL A 56 -8.08 3.40 -6.62
CA VAL A 56 -8.93 2.46 -5.88
C VAL A 56 -9.48 1.39 -6.82
N VAL A 57 -10.09 1.80 -7.95
CA VAL A 57 -10.66 0.87 -8.94
C VAL A 57 -9.58 -0.06 -9.49
N SER A 58 -8.41 0.49 -9.84
CA SER A 58 -7.30 -0.29 -10.38
C SER A 58 -6.78 -1.31 -9.38
N GLN A 59 -6.53 -0.91 -8.13
CA GLN A 59 -6.04 -1.80 -7.07
C GLN A 59 -7.06 -2.87 -6.71
N ALA A 60 -8.35 -2.51 -6.64
CA ALA A 60 -9.42 -3.46 -6.42
C ALA A 60 -9.49 -4.50 -7.54
N ALA A 61 -9.37 -4.10 -8.81
CA ALA A 61 -9.33 -5.02 -9.94
C ALA A 61 -8.15 -6.00 -9.85
N TYR A 62 -6.95 -5.50 -9.52
CA TYR A 62 -5.77 -6.36 -9.30
C TYR A 62 -5.99 -7.35 -8.15
N LEU A 63 -6.58 -6.91 -7.04
CA LEU A 63 -6.86 -7.78 -5.89
C LEU A 63 -7.90 -8.84 -6.21
N VAL A 64 -8.96 -8.50 -6.94
CA VAL A 64 -9.96 -9.46 -7.41
C VAL A 64 -9.32 -10.53 -8.29
N LEU A 65 -8.53 -10.13 -9.29
CA LEU A 65 -7.80 -11.07 -10.14
C LEU A 65 -6.84 -11.93 -9.31
N PHE A 66 -6.10 -11.31 -8.39
CA PHE A 66 -5.18 -12.02 -7.52
C PHE A 66 -5.91 -13.06 -6.66
N LEU A 67 -7.04 -12.71 -6.05
CA LEU A 67 -7.86 -13.63 -5.26
C LEU A 67 -8.49 -14.73 -6.10
N PHE A 68 -8.76 -14.50 -7.39
CA PHE A 68 -9.26 -15.52 -8.28
C PHE A 68 -8.19 -16.59 -8.58
N TYR A 69 -6.97 -16.17 -8.93
CA TYR A 69 -5.88 -17.06 -9.37
C TYR A 69 -4.95 -17.56 -8.25
N ALA A 70 -5.03 -17.02 -7.03
CA ALA A 70 -4.15 -17.43 -5.93
C ALA A 70 -4.47 -18.83 -5.34
N SER A 71 -3.51 -19.44 -4.64
CA SER A 71 -3.76 -20.66 -3.84
C SER A 71 -4.67 -20.36 -2.64
N LYS A 72 -5.42 -21.35 -2.14
CA LYS A 72 -6.37 -21.18 -1.01
C LYS A 72 -5.74 -20.48 0.20
N GLU A 73 -4.54 -20.87 0.60
CA GLU A 73 -3.80 -20.24 1.73
C GLU A 73 -3.52 -18.75 1.50
N ARG A 74 -3.11 -18.38 0.28
CA ARG A 74 -2.88 -16.99 -0.08
C ARG A 74 -4.20 -16.22 -0.10
N LYS A 75 -5.26 -16.80 -0.67
CA LYS A 75 -6.59 -16.16 -0.70
C LYS A 75 -7.05 -15.76 0.69
N VAL A 76 -6.98 -16.68 1.66
CA VAL A 76 -7.39 -16.40 3.05
C VAL A 76 -6.55 -15.28 3.66
N LYS A 77 -5.23 -15.31 3.46
CA LYS A 77 -4.33 -14.25 3.96
C LYS A 77 -4.68 -12.88 3.40
N TYR A 78 -4.77 -12.73 2.08
CA TYR A 78 -5.02 -11.43 1.46
C TYR A 78 -6.45 -10.94 1.63
N PHE A 79 -7.42 -11.86 1.65
CA PHE A 79 -8.79 -11.51 2.00
C PHE A 79 -8.87 -10.96 3.43
N GLY A 80 -8.21 -11.60 4.40
CA GLY A 80 -8.11 -11.09 5.76
C GLY A 80 -7.48 -9.69 5.84
N LEU A 81 -6.41 -9.44 5.06
CA LEU A 81 -5.79 -8.11 4.97
C LEU A 81 -6.74 -7.06 4.36
N VAL A 82 -7.47 -7.40 3.30
CA VAL A 82 -8.45 -6.48 2.70
C VAL A 82 -9.57 -6.15 3.69
N VAL A 83 -10.09 -7.15 4.42
CA VAL A 83 -11.10 -6.92 5.46
C VAL A 83 -10.55 -6.00 6.55
N LEU A 84 -9.32 -6.24 7.02
CA LEU A 84 -8.67 -5.38 8.01
C LEU A 84 -8.54 -3.93 7.50
N ASP A 85 -8.12 -3.74 6.25
CA ASP A 85 -7.99 -2.42 5.64
C ASP A 85 -9.34 -1.70 5.53
N LEU A 86 -10.40 -2.39 5.12
CA LEU A 86 -11.75 -1.81 5.05
C LEU A 86 -12.31 -1.47 6.44
N LEU A 87 -12.05 -2.30 7.45
CA LEU A 87 -12.42 -2.01 8.84
C LEU A 87 -11.66 -0.80 9.37
N PHE A 88 -10.34 -0.72 9.15
CA PHE A 88 -9.53 0.42 9.53
C PHE A 88 -10.03 1.70 8.86
N LEU A 89 -10.28 1.66 7.55
CA LEU A 89 -10.85 2.79 6.80
C LEU A 89 -12.21 3.21 7.37
N GLY A 90 -13.10 2.25 7.66
CA GLY A 90 -14.39 2.50 8.27
C GLY A 90 -14.29 3.19 9.63
N VAL A 91 -13.36 2.73 10.49
CA VAL A 91 -13.07 3.36 11.79
C VAL A 91 -12.55 4.79 11.61
N VAL A 92 -11.62 5.00 10.68
CA VAL A 92 -11.09 6.34 10.39
C VAL A 92 -12.21 7.27 9.89
N ILE A 93 -13.07 6.81 8.98
CA ILE A 93 -14.20 7.60 8.47
C ILE A 93 -15.18 7.92 9.60
N ALA A 94 -15.57 6.92 10.40
CA ALA A 94 -16.52 7.08 11.49
C ALA A 94 -15.98 8.04 12.57
N THR A 95 -14.74 7.87 13.01
CA THR A 95 -14.10 8.76 13.99
C THR A 95 -13.93 10.17 13.42
N THR A 96 -13.55 10.31 12.15
CA THR A 96 -13.42 11.61 11.48
C THR A 96 -14.75 12.35 11.40
N LEU A 97 -15.85 11.63 11.10
CA LEU A 97 -17.19 12.19 11.02
C LEU A 97 -17.81 12.50 12.39
N ALA A 98 -17.56 11.66 13.40
CA ALA A 98 -18.17 11.78 14.71
C ALA A 98 -17.42 12.74 15.65
N ALA A 99 -16.08 12.75 15.59
CA ALA A 99 -15.25 13.47 16.55
C ALA A 99 -14.77 14.84 16.05
N PHE A 100 -14.69 15.08 14.74
CA PHE A 100 -14.10 16.29 14.17
C PHE A 100 -15.08 17.08 13.30
N HIS A 101 -15.07 18.41 13.47
CA HIS A 101 -15.93 19.34 12.73
C HIS A 101 -15.10 20.39 12.00
N GLY A 102 -15.61 20.88 10.86
CA GLY A 102 -15.00 21.98 10.11
C GLY A 102 -13.57 21.69 9.63
N SER A 103 -12.68 22.68 9.77
CA SER A 103 -11.29 22.62 9.29
C SER A 103 -10.44 21.56 10.00
N ALA A 104 -10.70 21.32 11.29
CA ALA A 104 -9.97 20.32 12.08
C ALA A 104 -10.08 18.91 11.48
N ARG A 105 -11.23 18.59 10.88
CA ARG A 105 -11.49 17.32 10.19
C ARG A 105 -10.53 17.11 9.01
N ARG A 106 -10.36 18.16 8.18
CA ARG A 106 -9.48 18.12 7.00
C ARG A 106 -8.01 18.01 7.41
N THR A 107 -7.58 18.77 8.41
CA THR A 107 -6.20 18.72 8.89
C THR A 107 -5.87 17.34 9.47
N PHE A 108 -6.76 16.78 10.30
CA PHE A 108 -6.56 15.45 10.90
C PHE A 108 -6.41 14.36 9.83
N ILE A 109 -7.35 14.29 8.89
CA ILE A 109 -7.31 13.25 7.85
C ILE A 109 -6.15 13.46 6.87
N GLY A 110 -5.80 14.70 6.54
CA GLY A 110 -4.66 15.02 5.67
C GLY A 110 -3.33 14.59 6.30
N VAL A 111 -3.12 14.87 7.59
CA VAL A 111 -1.92 14.43 8.31
C VAL A 111 -1.86 12.89 8.35
N LEU A 112 -2.97 12.22 8.65
CA LEU A 112 -3.05 10.76 8.66
C LEU A 112 -2.69 10.16 7.30
N CYS A 113 -3.25 10.70 6.20
CA CYS A 113 -2.94 10.28 4.83
C CYS A 113 -1.45 10.46 4.50
N ALA A 114 -0.88 11.62 4.85
CA ALA A 114 0.52 11.93 4.61
C ALA A 114 1.46 11.00 5.39
N THR A 115 1.24 10.82 6.69
CA THR A 115 2.05 9.93 7.53
C THR A 115 2.01 8.49 7.02
N PHE A 116 0.82 7.98 6.68
CA PHE A 116 0.67 6.63 6.14
C PHE A 116 1.42 6.47 4.81
N THR A 117 1.29 7.45 3.92
CA THR A 117 1.98 7.45 2.61
C THR A 117 3.50 7.47 2.77
N ILE A 118 4.03 8.28 3.69
CA ILE A 118 5.47 8.32 3.99
C ILE A 118 5.94 6.95 4.52
N ALA A 119 5.18 6.34 5.43
CA ALA A 119 5.50 5.01 5.96
C ALA A 119 5.52 3.94 4.87
N MET A 120 4.60 3.99 3.90
CA MET A 120 4.60 3.09 2.74
C MET A 120 5.88 3.20 1.90
N TYR A 121 6.43 4.41 1.73
CA TYR A 121 7.67 4.63 0.98
C TYR A 121 8.94 4.21 1.74
N ALA A 122 8.86 3.90 3.03
CA ALA A 122 10.00 3.39 3.80
C ALA A 122 10.52 2.04 3.26
N ALA A 123 9.61 1.16 2.81
CA ALA A 123 9.96 -0.15 2.26
C ALA A 123 10.82 -0.05 0.97
N PRO A 124 10.43 0.69 -0.08
CA PRO A 124 11.27 0.88 -1.26
C PRO A 124 12.56 1.66 -0.94
N LEU A 125 12.53 2.65 -0.05
CA LEU A 125 13.75 3.36 0.37
C LEU A 125 14.77 2.42 1.03
N SER A 126 14.32 1.52 1.90
CA SER A 126 15.18 0.49 2.50
C SER A 126 15.83 -0.42 1.45
N ALA A 127 15.10 -0.73 0.37
CA ALA A 127 15.63 -1.55 -0.72
C ALA A 127 16.71 -0.79 -1.54
N VAL A 128 16.55 0.52 -1.76
CA VAL A 128 17.53 1.36 -2.47
C VAL A 128 18.78 1.63 -1.64
N VAL A 129 18.61 1.89 -0.33
CA VAL A 129 19.72 2.16 0.60
C VAL A 129 20.58 0.92 0.87
N ARG A 130 19.99 -0.29 0.79
CA ARG A 130 20.76 -1.53 0.73
C ARG A 130 21.48 -1.64 -0.62
N LYS A 131 22.58 -0.90 -0.79
CA LYS A 131 23.54 -1.18 -1.86
C LYS A 131 23.95 -2.66 -1.75
N PRO A 132 23.89 -3.46 -2.83
CA PRO A 132 24.53 -4.76 -2.80
C PRO A 132 26.02 -4.53 -2.50
N LYS A 133 26.53 -5.14 -1.42
CA LYS A 133 27.96 -5.12 -1.05
C LYS A 133 28.89 -5.80 -2.09
N SER A 134 28.45 -5.96 -3.34
CA SER A 134 29.13 -6.71 -4.40
C SER A 134 29.76 -5.82 -5.49
N THR A 135 30.05 -4.55 -5.20
CA THR A 135 30.75 -3.66 -6.16
C THR A 135 32.07 -3.09 -5.61
N TYR A 136 32.47 -3.42 -4.38
CA TYR A 136 33.70 -2.89 -3.76
C TYR A 136 34.83 -3.92 -3.58
N LEU A 137 34.68 -5.17 -4.04
CA LEU A 137 35.73 -6.22 -3.96
C LEU A 137 36.39 -6.54 -5.31
N CYS A 138 36.20 -5.69 -6.32
CA CYS A 138 36.93 -5.75 -7.59
C CYS A 138 37.64 -4.42 -7.87
N ARG A 139 38.45 -3.96 -6.91
CA ARG A 139 39.56 -3.04 -7.17
C ARG A 139 40.75 -3.48 -6.34
#